data_AF-A0A938V6X3-F1
#
_entry.id   AF-A0A938V6X3-F1
#
_cell.length_a   1.000
_cell.length_b   1.000
_cell.length_c   1.000
_cell.angle_alpha   90.00
_cell.angle_beta   90.00
_cell.angle_gamma   90.00
#
_symmetry.space_group_name_H-M   'P 1'
#
loop_
_entity.id
_entity.type
_entity.pdbx_description
1 polymer ?
#
loop_
_entity_poly.entity_id
_entity_poly.type
_entity_poly.pdbx_seq_one_letter_code
_entity_poly.pdbx_strand_id
1 'polypeptide(L)'
;MWKRILVVTDFSPNSLKVVGPALAIAQRFGGVIHLCHVDEEEQALSAHSSDELVAFLETVEARRTTWLENLANQIREHEVECEVVRLKGWASREILRYSEEADMDLVAISALGTQGFKALLMGSTSTNVLRNCPRPILFVSAHCHPADDFEISSVLYPTDFSEISVAGARDAARLCRETGAKLELFHVLKVPTYIPALPGEPPLVMPPRLLHSMDSGFDSIQEDVADLLSEDRIGYEIATSQDEAEAICNGAVGKKCDLIVITRRGQGVLDGLLFGRVAENVARLAPVPP
;
A
#
# COMPACT_ATOMS: atom_id res chain seq x y z
N MET A 1 -6.90 -2.62 -15.55
CA MET A 1 -6.00 -1.77 -14.75
C MET A 1 -4.96 -2.65 -14.10
N TRP A 2 -5.35 -3.74 -13.43
CA TRP A 2 -4.42 -4.74 -12.90
C TRP A 2 -4.78 -6.14 -13.38
N LYS A 3 -4.08 -6.61 -14.40
CA LYS A 3 -4.23 -7.93 -15.00
C LYS A 3 -3.15 -8.92 -14.54
N ARG A 4 -1.99 -8.42 -14.10
CA ARG A 4 -0.90 -9.24 -13.58
C ARG A 4 -0.45 -8.70 -12.23
N ILE A 5 -0.65 -9.48 -11.18
CA ILE A 5 -0.44 -9.06 -9.79
C ILE A 5 0.65 -9.94 -9.17
N LEU A 6 1.76 -9.35 -8.78
CA LEU A 6 2.85 -10.06 -8.11
C LEU A 6 2.60 -10.09 -6.60
N VAL A 7 2.24 -11.25 -6.05
CA VAL A 7 2.06 -11.43 -4.61
C VAL A 7 3.32 -12.04 -4.01
N VAL A 8 3.98 -11.34 -3.10
CA VAL A 8 5.26 -11.76 -2.52
C VAL A 8 5.05 -12.41 -1.15
N THR A 9 5.63 -13.61 -0.94
CA THR A 9 5.59 -14.31 0.35
C THR A 9 6.97 -14.81 0.79
N ASP A 10 7.24 -14.74 2.10
CA ASP A 10 8.38 -15.37 2.76
C ASP A 10 7.95 -16.52 3.68
N PHE A 11 6.72 -17.03 3.48
CA PHE A 11 6.05 -18.04 4.31
C PHE A 11 5.68 -17.58 5.72
N SER A 12 5.99 -16.34 6.11
CA SER A 12 5.57 -15.83 7.41
C SER A 12 4.06 -15.55 7.43
N PRO A 13 3.40 -15.64 8.60
CA PRO A 13 2.01 -15.25 8.75
C PRO A 13 1.72 -13.80 8.30
N ASN A 14 2.68 -12.88 8.46
CA ASN A 14 2.51 -11.50 8.01
C ASN A 14 2.52 -11.38 6.49
N SER A 15 3.40 -12.10 5.80
CA SER A 15 3.46 -12.10 4.33
C SER A 15 2.18 -12.62 3.67
N LEU A 16 1.39 -13.42 4.39
CA LEU A 16 0.10 -13.91 3.91
C LEU A 16 -1.03 -12.90 3.98
N LYS A 17 -0.92 -11.86 4.82
CA LYS A 17 -2.00 -10.88 5.02
C LYS A 17 -2.37 -10.10 3.75
N VAL A 18 -1.47 -10.01 2.77
CA VAL A 18 -1.73 -9.33 1.50
C VAL A 18 -2.50 -10.20 0.50
N VAL A 19 -2.59 -11.52 0.73
CA VAL A 19 -3.25 -12.45 -0.21
C VAL A 19 -4.73 -12.11 -0.38
N GLY A 20 -5.48 -11.89 0.71
CA GLY A 20 -6.91 -11.51 0.64
C GLY A 20 -7.14 -10.22 -0.15
N PRO A 21 -6.47 -9.10 0.19
CA PRO A 21 -6.53 -7.88 -0.59
C PRO A 21 -6.14 -8.04 -2.07
N ALA A 22 -5.06 -8.78 -2.36
CA ALA A 22 -4.63 -9.03 -3.73
C ALA A 22 -5.64 -9.88 -4.52
N LEU A 23 -6.28 -10.85 -3.85
CA LEU A 23 -7.33 -11.69 -4.42
C LEU A 23 -8.56 -10.87 -4.77
N ALA A 24 -9.03 -9.99 -3.87
CA ALA A 24 -10.17 -9.11 -4.12
C ALA A 24 -9.94 -8.23 -5.36
N ILE A 25 -8.71 -7.72 -5.53
CA ILE A 25 -8.32 -6.98 -6.73
C ILE A 25 -8.31 -7.90 -7.96
N ALA A 26 -7.67 -9.06 -7.88
CA ALA A 26 -7.58 -10.00 -8.99
C ALA A 26 -8.96 -10.43 -9.51
N GLN A 27 -9.87 -10.79 -8.60
CA GLN A 27 -11.26 -11.14 -8.92
C GLN A 27 -11.96 -10.00 -9.64
N ARG A 28 -11.84 -8.77 -9.13
CA ARG A 28 -12.59 -7.67 -9.71
C ARG A 28 -12.13 -7.28 -11.10
N PHE A 29 -10.82 -7.34 -11.32
CA PHE A 29 -10.23 -6.95 -12.60
C PHE A 29 -10.02 -8.12 -13.56
N GLY A 30 -10.36 -9.35 -13.17
CA GLY A 30 -10.06 -10.58 -13.92
C GLY A 30 -8.56 -10.68 -14.21
N GLY A 31 -7.76 -10.57 -13.16
CA GLY A 31 -6.30 -10.62 -13.20
C GLY A 31 -5.75 -11.97 -12.75
N VAL A 32 -4.48 -12.21 -13.11
CA VAL A 32 -3.70 -13.38 -12.75
C VAL A 32 -2.75 -13.02 -11.62
N ILE A 33 -2.69 -13.86 -10.60
CA ILE A 33 -1.73 -13.73 -9.50
C ILE A 33 -0.45 -14.50 -9.82
N HIS A 34 0.68 -13.81 -9.77
CA HIS A 34 2.01 -14.43 -9.74
C HIS A 34 2.42 -14.54 -8.26
N LEU A 35 2.24 -15.72 -7.67
CA LEU A 35 2.61 -16.00 -6.27
C LEU A 35 4.11 -16.28 -6.19
N CYS A 36 4.85 -15.32 -5.66
CA CYS A 36 6.30 -15.27 -5.72
C CYS A 36 6.97 -15.50 -4.36
N HIS A 37 7.95 -16.39 -4.36
CA HIS A 37 8.95 -16.50 -3.28
C HIS A 37 10.35 -16.27 -3.83
N VAL A 38 11.23 -15.67 -3.04
CA VAL A 38 12.67 -15.53 -3.37
C VAL A 38 13.49 -16.35 -2.40
N ASP A 39 14.17 -17.37 -2.91
CA ASP A 39 15.12 -18.18 -2.15
C ASP A 39 16.45 -17.41 -2.02
N GLU A 40 16.79 -17.00 -0.79
CA GLU A 40 18.04 -16.29 -0.49
C GLU A 40 19.17 -17.24 -0.07
N GLU A 41 18.84 -18.45 0.42
CA GLU A 41 19.79 -19.39 1.02
C GLU A 41 20.71 -20.07 0.00
N GLU A 42 20.32 -20.14 -1.26
CA GLU A 42 21.19 -20.69 -2.31
C GLU A 42 22.44 -19.83 -2.53
N GLN A 43 22.41 -18.54 -2.14
CA GLN A 43 23.61 -17.71 -2.11
C GLN A 43 24.60 -18.12 -1.02
N ALA A 44 24.15 -18.82 0.02
CA ALA A 44 25.00 -19.31 1.10
C ALA A 44 25.69 -20.64 0.74
N LEU A 45 25.28 -21.30 -0.34
CA LEU A 45 25.96 -22.48 -0.85
C LEU A 45 27.26 -22.09 -1.55
N SER A 46 28.36 -22.71 -1.13
CA SER A 46 29.66 -22.59 -1.79
C SER A 46 30.03 -23.90 -2.50
N ALA A 47 31.03 -23.87 -3.38
CA ALA A 47 31.59 -25.08 -4.00
C ALA A 47 32.15 -26.10 -2.99
N HIS A 48 32.24 -25.75 -1.70
CA HIS A 48 32.71 -26.60 -0.60
C HIS A 48 31.59 -27.02 0.37
N SER A 49 30.33 -26.80 0.03
CA SER A 49 29.20 -27.31 0.82
C SER A 49 29.22 -28.84 0.87
N SER A 50 28.90 -29.42 2.03
CA SER A 50 28.81 -30.88 2.17
C SER A 50 27.56 -31.43 1.49
N ASP A 51 27.62 -32.68 1.02
CA ASP A 51 26.47 -33.38 0.43
C ASP A 51 25.26 -33.40 1.38
N GLU A 52 25.50 -33.48 2.69
CA GLU A 52 24.47 -33.44 3.72
C GLU A 52 23.76 -32.08 3.79
N LEU A 53 24.50 -30.97 3.65
CA LEU A 53 23.92 -29.62 3.60
C LEU A 53 23.10 -29.42 2.32
N VAL A 54 23.59 -29.93 1.19
CA VAL A 54 22.88 -29.88 -0.09
C VAL A 54 21.56 -30.64 0.00
N ALA A 55 21.57 -31.89 0.47
CA ALA A 55 20.35 -32.69 0.63
C ALA A 55 19.34 -32.07 1.61
N PHE A 56 19.82 -31.41 2.66
CA PHE A 56 18.97 -30.66 3.59
C PHE A 56 18.28 -29.48 2.90
N LEU A 57 19.01 -28.68 2.12
CA LEU A 57 18.44 -27.53 1.40
C LEU A 57 17.47 -27.97 0.31
N GLU A 58 17.75 -29.04 -0.42
CA GLU A 58 16.80 -29.64 -1.38
C GLU A 58 15.48 -30.04 -0.69
N THR A 59 15.56 -30.58 0.53
CA THR A 59 14.37 -30.91 1.34
C THR A 59 13.60 -29.66 1.74
N VAL A 60 14.30 -28.57 2.11
CA VAL A 60 13.67 -27.28 2.43
C VAL A 60 12.97 -26.70 1.20
N GLU A 61 13.62 -26.71 0.05
CA GLU A 61 13.05 -26.25 -1.21
C GLU A 61 11.81 -27.04 -1.64
N ALA A 62 11.83 -28.36 -1.48
CA ALA A 62 10.69 -29.22 -1.79
C ALA A 62 9.48 -28.89 -0.89
N ARG A 63 9.72 -28.63 0.41
CA ARG A 63 8.67 -28.20 1.34
C ARG A 63 8.09 -26.84 0.98
N ARG A 64 8.95 -25.87 0.65
CA ARG A 64 8.54 -24.53 0.20
C ARG A 64 7.71 -24.59 -1.08
N THR A 65 8.16 -25.39 -2.05
CA THR A 65 7.44 -25.59 -3.31
C THR A 65 6.06 -26.19 -3.08
N THR A 66 5.98 -27.25 -2.26
CA THR A 66 4.70 -27.87 -1.88
C THR A 66 3.76 -26.86 -1.21
N TRP A 67 4.30 -26.04 -0.31
CA TRP A 67 3.52 -25.02 0.37
C TRP A 67 3.01 -23.94 -0.58
N LEU A 68 3.85 -23.44 -1.49
CA LEU A 68 3.45 -22.45 -2.50
C LEU A 68 2.34 -22.97 -3.39
N GLU A 69 2.45 -24.22 -3.86
CA GLU A 69 1.40 -24.83 -4.68
C GLU A 69 0.09 -25.00 -3.93
N ASN A 70 0.14 -25.34 -2.63
CA ASN A 70 -1.07 -25.40 -1.81
C ASN A 70 -1.74 -24.02 -1.69
N LEU A 71 -0.96 -22.97 -1.44
CA LEU A 71 -1.48 -21.60 -1.39
C LEU A 71 -2.01 -21.14 -2.77
N ALA A 72 -1.31 -21.50 -3.85
CA ALA A 72 -1.77 -21.22 -5.21
C ALA A 72 -3.10 -21.94 -5.52
N ASN A 73 -3.28 -23.18 -5.07
CA ASN A 73 -4.53 -23.91 -5.20
C ASN A 73 -5.67 -23.24 -4.43
N GLN A 74 -5.42 -22.75 -3.20
CA GLN A 74 -6.40 -21.98 -2.43
C GLN A 74 -6.81 -20.69 -3.16
N ILE A 75 -5.87 -20.00 -3.82
CA ILE A 75 -6.19 -18.85 -4.68
C ILE A 75 -7.05 -19.28 -5.87
N ARG A 76 -6.71 -20.40 -6.53
CA ARG A 76 -7.45 -20.94 -7.69
C ARG A 76 -8.88 -21.36 -7.34
N GLU A 77 -9.13 -21.81 -6.10
CA GLU A 77 -10.48 -22.11 -5.59
C GLU A 77 -11.41 -20.88 -5.58
N HIS A 78 -10.86 -19.68 -5.60
CA HIS A 78 -11.60 -18.41 -5.67
C HIS A 78 -11.77 -17.88 -7.11
N GLU A 79 -11.65 -18.77 -8.10
CA GLU A 79 -11.79 -18.47 -9.54
C GLU A 79 -10.75 -17.46 -10.07
N VAL A 80 -9.58 -17.40 -9.43
CA VAL A 80 -8.45 -16.55 -9.85
C VAL A 80 -7.30 -17.42 -10.35
N GLU A 81 -6.82 -17.16 -11.56
CA GLU A 81 -5.62 -17.82 -12.07
C GLU A 81 -4.40 -17.46 -11.21
N CYS A 82 -3.60 -18.47 -10.87
CA CYS A 82 -2.43 -18.31 -10.03
C CYS A 82 -1.23 -19.08 -10.60
N GLU A 83 -0.13 -18.38 -10.83
CA GLU A 83 1.16 -18.93 -11.25
C GLU A 83 2.14 -18.90 -10.08
N VAL A 84 2.78 -20.03 -9.78
CA VAL A 84 3.84 -20.09 -8.77
C VAL A 84 5.16 -19.64 -9.39
N VAL A 85 5.79 -18.64 -8.77
CA VAL A 85 7.06 -18.06 -9.21
C VAL A 85 8.10 -18.26 -8.11
N ARG A 86 9.23 -18.85 -8.47
CA ARG A 86 10.40 -18.97 -7.59
C ARG A 86 11.57 -18.21 -8.18
N LEU A 87 12.09 -17.26 -7.42
CA LEU A 87 13.26 -16.48 -7.78
C LEU A 87 14.42 -16.84 -6.85
N LYS A 88 15.64 -16.53 -7.29
CA LYS A 88 16.86 -16.80 -6.55
C LYS A 88 17.68 -15.52 -6.50
N GLY A 89 18.13 -15.12 -5.32
CA GLY A 89 18.92 -13.91 -5.15
C GLY A 89 18.49 -13.07 -3.95
N TRP A 90 18.73 -11.77 -4.00
CA TRP A 90 18.34 -10.84 -2.94
C TRP A 90 16.87 -10.45 -3.14
N ALA A 91 16.00 -10.72 -2.16
CA ALA A 91 14.55 -10.61 -2.35
C ALA A 91 14.12 -9.31 -3.01
N SER A 92 14.52 -8.17 -2.46
CA SER A 92 14.10 -6.88 -3.01
C SER A 92 14.61 -6.62 -4.43
N ARG A 93 15.80 -7.09 -4.80
CA ARG A 93 16.34 -6.95 -6.16
C ARG A 93 15.57 -7.81 -7.14
N GLU A 94 15.32 -9.06 -6.77
CA GLU A 94 14.62 -10.03 -7.63
C GLU A 94 13.15 -9.68 -7.80
N ILE A 95 12.48 -9.19 -6.75
CA ILE A 95 11.10 -8.69 -6.83
C ILE A 95 11.02 -7.51 -7.81
N LEU A 96 11.91 -6.53 -7.69
CA LEU A 96 11.94 -5.37 -8.58
C LEU A 96 12.20 -5.80 -10.03
N ARG A 97 13.24 -6.62 -10.25
CA ARG A 97 13.60 -7.16 -11.56
C ARG A 97 12.43 -7.91 -12.20
N TYR A 98 11.83 -8.85 -11.47
CA TYR A 98 10.71 -9.65 -11.98
C TYR A 98 9.48 -8.78 -12.25
N SER A 99 9.17 -7.80 -11.38
CA SER A 99 8.04 -6.90 -11.58
C SER A 99 8.14 -6.10 -12.89
N GLU A 100 9.37 -5.79 -13.33
CA GLU A 100 9.63 -5.07 -14.57
C GLU A 100 9.68 -6.03 -15.78
N GLU A 101 10.48 -7.09 -15.72
CA GLU A 101 10.65 -8.05 -16.82
C GLU A 101 9.36 -8.78 -17.18
N ALA A 102 8.57 -9.14 -16.16
CA ALA A 102 7.30 -9.80 -16.34
C ALA A 102 6.16 -8.78 -16.50
N ASP A 103 6.43 -7.47 -16.65
CA ASP A 103 5.42 -6.42 -16.84
C ASP A 103 4.22 -6.54 -15.89
N MET A 104 4.52 -6.58 -14.59
CA MET A 104 3.50 -6.64 -13.55
C MET A 104 2.77 -5.30 -13.46
N ASP A 105 1.45 -5.35 -13.24
CA ASP A 105 0.62 -4.16 -13.08
C ASP A 105 0.54 -3.68 -11.63
N LEU A 106 0.75 -4.60 -10.67
CA LEU A 106 0.65 -4.35 -9.23
C LEU A 106 1.61 -5.29 -8.48
N VAL A 107 2.32 -4.76 -7.48
CA VAL A 107 3.10 -5.56 -6.53
C VAL A 107 2.41 -5.57 -5.17
N ALA A 108 2.01 -6.74 -4.71
CA ALA A 108 1.37 -6.98 -3.42
C ALA A 108 2.41 -7.53 -2.42
N ILE A 109 2.68 -6.78 -1.36
CA ILE A 109 3.68 -7.15 -0.34
C ILE A 109 3.28 -6.67 1.06
N SER A 110 3.50 -7.50 2.07
CA SER A 110 3.28 -7.11 3.47
C SER A 110 4.52 -6.50 4.12
N ALA A 111 4.31 -5.77 5.21
CA ALA A 111 5.34 -5.43 6.18
C ALA A 111 5.82 -6.68 6.91
N LEU A 112 7.11 -6.70 7.26
CA LEU A 112 7.76 -7.69 8.13
C LEU A 112 7.63 -9.16 7.69
N GLY A 113 8.77 -9.78 7.44
CA GLY A 113 8.89 -11.23 7.36
C GLY A 113 9.08 -11.89 8.73
N THR A 114 9.62 -13.11 8.71
CA THR A 114 9.91 -13.95 9.89
C THR A 114 10.80 -13.32 11.00
N GLN A 115 11.48 -12.20 10.74
CA GLN A 115 12.53 -11.65 11.62
C GLN A 115 12.15 -10.36 12.42
N GLY A 116 10.91 -9.87 12.36
CA GLY A 116 10.54 -8.55 12.92
C GLY A 116 9.72 -8.55 14.20
N PHE A 117 10.33 -8.21 15.35
CA PHE A 117 9.64 -8.09 16.66
C PHE A 117 9.09 -6.67 17.01
N LYS A 118 9.07 -5.73 16.06
CA LYS A 118 8.60 -4.35 16.34
C LYS A 118 7.43 -3.97 15.44
N ALA A 119 6.31 -3.64 16.07
CA ALA A 119 5.02 -3.33 15.42
C ALA A 119 5.03 -2.15 14.43
N LEU A 120 6.11 -1.35 14.37
CA LEU A 120 6.23 -0.16 13.50
C LEU A 120 7.30 -0.29 12.39
N LEU A 121 7.93 -1.46 12.25
CA LEU A 121 8.92 -1.66 11.18
C LEU A 121 8.26 -2.21 9.92
N MET A 122 8.68 -1.74 8.74
CA MET A 122 8.16 -2.20 7.45
C MET A 122 8.94 -3.40 6.88
N GLY A 123 10.12 -3.71 7.44
CA GLY A 123 11.05 -4.72 6.92
C GLY A 123 11.95 -4.16 5.81
N SER A 124 13.19 -4.65 5.71
CA SER A 124 14.17 -4.15 4.72
C SER A 124 13.73 -4.40 3.29
N THR A 125 13.23 -5.61 2.99
CA THR A 125 12.73 -5.98 1.66
C THR A 125 11.57 -5.09 1.24
N SER A 126 10.50 -5.00 2.04
CA SER A 126 9.33 -4.21 1.68
C SER A 126 9.64 -2.71 1.62
N THR A 127 10.51 -2.19 2.50
CA THR A 127 10.99 -0.80 2.41
C THR A 127 11.72 -0.54 1.09
N ASN A 128 12.58 -1.46 0.67
CA ASN A 128 13.32 -1.30 -0.59
C ASN A 128 12.39 -1.41 -1.81
N VAL A 129 11.38 -2.27 -1.77
CA VAL A 129 10.35 -2.38 -2.81
C VAL A 129 9.52 -1.10 -2.88
N LEU A 130 8.99 -0.61 -1.75
CA LEU A 130 8.23 0.66 -1.67
C LEU A 130 8.99 1.86 -2.26
N ARG A 131 10.30 1.90 -2.03
CA ARG A 131 11.16 3.00 -2.49
C ARG A 131 11.61 2.89 -3.94
N ASN A 132 11.57 1.72 -4.56
CA ASN A 132 12.20 1.53 -5.87
C ASN A 132 11.29 0.89 -6.92
N CYS A 133 10.14 0.33 -6.54
CA CYS A 133 9.25 -0.28 -7.51
C CYS A 133 8.61 0.81 -8.39
N PRO A 134 8.67 0.67 -9.73
CA PRO A 134 8.03 1.60 -10.66
C PRO A 134 6.53 1.31 -10.81
N ARG A 135 6.04 0.18 -10.29
CA ARG A 135 4.64 -0.26 -10.37
C ARG A 135 3.87 0.22 -9.13
N PRO A 136 2.53 0.35 -9.22
CA PRO A 136 1.66 0.44 -8.04
C PRO A 136 1.98 -0.67 -7.04
N ILE A 137 1.83 -0.37 -5.75
CA ILE A 137 2.09 -1.32 -4.66
C ILE A 137 0.84 -1.41 -3.81
N LEU A 138 0.38 -2.62 -3.57
CA LEU A 138 -0.57 -2.93 -2.51
C LEU A 138 0.22 -3.35 -1.28
N PHE A 139 0.18 -2.55 -0.24
CA PHE A 139 0.93 -2.80 0.98
C PHE A 139 0.00 -3.30 2.09
N VAL A 140 0.49 -4.16 2.98
CA VAL A 140 -0.22 -4.49 4.23
C VAL A 140 0.72 -4.31 5.39
N SER A 141 0.44 -3.31 6.23
CA SER A 141 1.27 -3.00 7.40
C SER A 141 1.22 -4.11 8.47
N ALA A 142 2.16 -4.10 9.41
CA ALA A 142 2.27 -5.15 10.42
C ALA A 142 1.04 -5.20 11.36
N HIS A 143 0.42 -4.05 11.63
CA HIS A 143 -0.76 -3.88 12.47
C HIS A 143 -2.06 -3.81 11.68
N CYS A 144 -2.00 -3.88 10.35
CA CYS A 144 -3.17 -4.12 9.52
C CYS A 144 -3.52 -5.61 9.56
N HIS A 145 -4.79 -5.91 9.76
CA HIS A 145 -5.35 -7.25 9.76
C HIS A 145 -6.58 -7.26 8.86
N PRO A 146 -6.39 -7.37 7.54
CA PRO A 146 -7.50 -7.53 6.61
C PRO A 146 -8.33 -8.76 6.98
N ALA A 147 -9.64 -8.69 6.76
CA ALA A 147 -10.50 -9.85 6.88
C ALA A 147 -10.13 -10.92 5.84
N ASP A 148 -10.41 -12.19 6.14
CA ASP A 148 -10.15 -13.28 5.20
C ASP A 148 -10.99 -13.13 3.92
N ASP A 149 -12.24 -12.65 4.05
CA ASP A 149 -13.19 -12.30 3.00
C ASP A 149 -13.10 -10.82 2.59
N PHE A 150 -11.89 -10.28 2.50
CA PHE A 150 -11.67 -8.87 2.19
C PHE A 150 -12.40 -8.40 0.94
N GLU A 151 -13.22 -7.35 1.08
CA GLU A 151 -13.91 -6.68 -0.01
C GLU A 151 -13.54 -5.19 -0.03
N ILE A 152 -13.47 -4.62 -1.24
CA ILE A 152 -13.23 -3.18 -1.41
C ILE A 152 -14.59 -2.49 -1.53
N SER A 153 -15.12 -1.99 -0.40
CA SER A 153 -16.43 -1.32 -0.34
C SER A 153 -16.31 0.20 -0.10
N SER A 154 -15.23 0.63 0.54
CA SER A 154 -14.95 2.04 0.83
C SER A 154 -13.45 2.32 0.75
N VAL A 155 -13.07 3.34 -0.02
CA VAL A 155 -11.68 3.73 -0.27
C VAL A 155 -11.46 5.15 0.21
N LEU A 156 -10.44 5.37 1.02
CA LEU A 156 -9.97 6.72 1.35
C LEU A 156 -8.85 7.11 0.40
N TYR A 157 -8.95 8.28 -0.23
CA TYR A 157 -7.90 8.85 -1.05
C TYR A 157 -7.44 10.19 -0.46
N PRO A 158 -6.25 10.24 0.17
CA PRO A 158 -5.72 11.48 0.67
C PRO A 158 -5.20 12.32 -0.49
N THR A 159 -5.66 13.57 -0.56
CA THR A 159 -5.29 14.49 -1.62
C THR A 159 -4.59 15.72 -1.05
N ASP A 160 -3.47 16.07 -1.66
CA ASP A 160 -2.81 17.37 -1.48
C ASP A 160 -3.01 18.27 -2.69
N PHE A 161 -3.88 17.84 -3.62
CA PHE A 161 -4.28 18.63 -4.76
C PHE A 161 -3.14 18.98 -5.74
N SER A 162 -1.99 18.33 -5.64
CA SER A 162 -0.98 18.35 -6.72
C SER A 162 -1.52 17.70 -8.00
N GLU A 163 -0.96 18.05 -9.16
CA GLU A 163 -1.29 17.39 -10.44
C GLU A 163 -1.16 15.85 -10.35
N ILE A 164 -0.14 15.36 -9.65
CA ILE A 164 0.07 13.93 -9.39
C ILE A 164 -1.07 13.36 -8.54
N SER A 165 -1.47 14.08 -7.48
CA SER A 165 -2.57 13.66 -6.63
C SER A 165 -3.93 13.72 -7.34
N VAL A 166 -4.15 14.68 -8.25
CA VAL A 166 -5.36 14.72 -9.08
C VAL A 166 -5.41 13.50 -10.02
N ALA A 167 -4.29 13.16 -10.66
CA ALA A 167 -4.20 11.95 -11.48
C ALA A 167 -4.47 10.67 -10.66
N GLY A 168 -3.87 10.57 -9.46
CA GLY A 168 -4.12 9.44 -8.56
C GLY A 168 -5.57 9.36 -8.06
N ALA A 169 -6.25 10.49 -7.85
CA ALA A 169 -7.66 10.52 -7.47
C ALA A 169 -8.54 9.93 -8.58
N ARG A 170 -8.20 10.19 -9.85
CA ARG A 170 -8.89 9.62 -11.01
C ARG A 170 -8.68 8.11 -11.12
N ASP A 171 -7.48 7.62 -10.82
CA ASP A 171 -7.22 6.18 -10.74
C ASP A 171 -7.99 5.52 -9.58
N ALA A 172 -8.04 6.16 -8.41
CA ALA A 172 -8.83 5.70 -7.27
C ALA A 172 -10.35 5.70 -7.57
N ALA A 173 -10.86 6.72 -8.27
CA ALA A 173 -12.23 6.77 -8.73
C ALA A 173 -12.54 5.65 -9.74
N ARG A 174 -11.60 5.34 -10.64
CA ARG A 174 -11.74 4.20 -11.55
C ARG A 174 -11.74 2.87 -10.80
N LEU A 175 -10.90 2.69 -9.78
CA LEU A 175 -10.98 1.54 -8.88
C LEU A 175 -12.38 1.42 -8.26
N CYS A 176 -12.90 2.51 -7.68
CA CYS A 176 -14.21 2.51 -7.03
C CYS A 176 -15.37 2.25 -7.99
N ARG A 177 -15.32 2.77 -9.22
CA ARG A 177 -16.33 2.48 -10.25
C ARG A 177 -16.32 1.01 -10.65
N GLU A 178 -15.12 0.44 -10.80
CA GLU A 178 -14.97 -0.96 -11.10
C GLU A 178 -15.48 -1.78 -9.93
N THR A 179 -15.06 -1.57 -8.68
CA THR A 179 -15.52 -2.36 -7.51
C THR A 179 -16.95 -2.08 -7.05
N GLY A 180 -17.51 -0.92 -7.39
CA GLY A 180 -18.73 -0.39 -6.78
C GLY A 180 -18.49 0.27 -5.41
N ALA A 181 -17.24 0.45 -4.99
CA ALA A 181 -16.90 1.09 -3.73
C ALA A 181 -17.28 2.58 -3.70
N LYS A 182 -17.32 3.13 -2.49
CA LYS A 182 -17.36 4.57 -2.25
C LYS A 182 -15.94 5.12 -2.22
N LEU A 183 -15.75 6.32 -2.77
CA LEU A 183 -14.48 7.04 -2.68
C LEU A 183 -14.64 8.20 -1.69
N GLU A 184 -13.77 8.27 -0.70
CA GLU A 184 -13.70 9.37 0.27
C GLU A 184 -12.42 10.15 0.00
N LEU A 185 -12.55 11.27 -0.71
CA LEU A 185 -11.45 12.22 -0.88
C LEU A 185 -11.19 12.93 0.45
N PHE A 186 -9.93 12.92 0.90
CA PHE A 186 -9.56 13.37 2.24
C PHE A 186 -8.39 14.36 2.18
N HIS A 187 -8.62 15.61 2.54
CA HIS A 187 -7.58 16.63 2.53
C HIS A 187 -7.18 16.99 3.96
N VAL A 188 -5.87 17.05 4.24
CA VAL A 188 -5.36 17.45 5.56
C VAL A 188 -4.70 18.81 5.48
N LEU A 189 -5.32 19.81 6.11
CA LEU A 189 -4.76 21.13 6.27
C LEU A 189 -3.78 21.14 7.45
N LYS A 190 -2.51 21.41 7.15
CA LYS A 190 -1.47 21.64 8.15
C LYS A 190 -1.56 23.07 8.69
N VAL A 191 -2.56 23.32 9.52
CA VAL A 191 -2.70 24.60 10.22
C VAL A 191 -2.06 24.52 11.60
N PRO A 192 -1.27 25.53 12.05
CA PRO A 192 -0.97 25.69 13.46
C PRO A 192 -2.30 25.86 14.19
N THR A 193 -2.78 24.78 14.80
CA THR A 193 -4.09 24.73 15.47
C THR A 193 -4.09 25.58 16.75
N TYR A 194 -2.91 26.03 17.19
CA TYR A 194 -2.72 26.97 18.26
C TYR A 194 -1.59 27.95 17.93
N ILE A 195 -1.81 29.24 18.19
CA ILE A 195 -0.74 30.21 18.37
C ILE A 195 -0.27 30.06 19.83
N PRO A 196 1.03 29.85 20.10
CA PRO A 196 1.54 29.75 21.48
C PRO A 196 1.05 30.94 22.29
N ALA A 197 0.42 30.66 23.43
CA ALA A 197 -0.09 31.72 24.28
C ALA A 197 1.04 32.55 24.88
N LEU A 198 0.82 33.86 25.01
CA LEU A 198 1.65 34.69 25.88
C LEU A 198 1.49 34.23 27.34
N PRO A 199 2.47 34.48 28.22
CA PRO A 199 2.35 34.13 29.63
C PRO A 199 1.07 34.70 30.26
N GLY A 200 0.17 33.82 30.71
CA GLY A 200 -1.10 34.19 31.34
C GLY A 200 -2.32 34.25 30.42
N GLU A 201 -2.17 33.97 29.12
CA GLU A 201 -3.28 33.94 28.17
C GLU A 201 -3.64 32.50 27.75
N PRO A 202 -4.90 32.20 27.38
CA PRO A 202 -5.24 30.94 26.73
C PRO A 202 -4.70 30.92 25.29
N PRO A 203 -4.35 29.76 24.74
CA PRO A 203 -3.95 29.65 23.33
C PRO A 203 -5.09 30.13 22.42
N LEU A 204 -4.74 30.92 21.41
CA LEU A 204 -5.68 31.29 20.37
C LEU A 204 -5.89 30.10 19.44
N VAL A 205 -7.12 29.58 19.42
CA VAL A 205 -7.56 28.56 18.46
C VAL A 205 -8.13 29.26 17.24
N MET A 206 -7.66 28.87 16.07
CA MET A 206 -8.14 29.44 14.82
C MET A 206 -9.61 29.02 14.54
N PRO A 207 -10.53 29.97 14.28
CA PRO A 207 -11.90 29.62 13.91
C PRO A 207 -11.98 28.77 12.63
N PRO A 208 -12.83 27.72 12.56
CA PRO A 208 -12.92 26.83 11.39
C PRO A 208 -13.20 27.54 10.05
N ARG A 209 -13.94 28.66 10.10
CA ARG A 209 -14.24 29.49 8.92
C ARG A 209 -13.02 30.15 8.29
N LEU A 210 -11.94 30.38 9.05
CA LEU A 210 -10.71 30.98 8.52
C LEU A 210 -9.81 29.93 7.85
N LEU A 211 -9.96 28.65 8.18
CA LEU A 211 -9.24 27.56 7.53
C LEU A 211 -9.54 27.51 6.03
N HIS A 212 -10.82 27.64 5.67
CA HIS A 212 -11.30 27.64 4.29
C HIS A 212 -10.74 28.82 3.47
N SER A 213 -10.43 29.95 4.13
CA SER A 213 -9.86 31.12 3.45
C SER A 213 -8.33 31.11 3.34
N MET A 214 -7.65 30.20 4.05
CA MET A 214 -6.18 30.17 4.10
C MET A 214 -5.56 29.36 2.96
N ASP A 215 -6.34 28.50 2.31
CA ASP A 215 -5.86 27.73 1.18
C ASP A 215 -6.52 28.23 -0.10
N SER A 216 -6.00 29.31 -0.67
CA SER A 216 -6.46 29.82 -1.96
C SER A 216 -6.26 28.83 -3.13
N GLY A 217 -5.49 27.75 -2.90
CA GLY A 217 -5.39 26.61 -3.81
C GLY A 217 -6.62 25.69 -3.73
N PHE A 218 -7.35 25.70 -2.62
CA PHE A 218 -8.52 24.86 -2.39
C PHE A 218 -9.60 25.09 -3.45
N ASP A 219 -9.98 26.34 -3.69
CA ASP A 219 -11.03 26.66 -4.67
C ASP A 219 -10.60 26.27 -6.10
N SER A 220 -9.35 26.55 -6.46
CA SER A 220 -8.81 26.22 -7.79
C SER A 220 -8.69 24.71 -8.03
N ILE A 221 -8.38 23.92 -6.99
CA ILE A 221 -8.17 22.49 -7.18
C ILE A 221 -9.46 21.70 -6.93
N GLN A 222 -10.39 22.25 -6.15
CA GLN A 222 -11.78 21.79 -6.15
C GLN A 222 -12.39 21.86 -7.57
N GLU A 223 -12.03 22.87 -8.37
CA GLU A 223 -12.42 22.92 -9.79
C GLU A 223 -11.81 21.74 -10.60
N ASP A 224 -10.53 21.40 -10.38
CA ASP A 224 -9.84 20.33 -11.13
C ASP A 224 -10.38 18.91 -10.85
N VAL A 225 -11.03 18.72 -9.70
CA VAL A 225 -11.71 17.47 -9.33
C VAL A 225 -13.23 17.65 -9.23
N ALA A 226 -13.79 18.76 -9.70
CA ALA A 226 -15.24 19.04 -9.61
C ALA A 226 -16.05 17.99 -10.36
N ASP A 227 -15.51 17.46 -11.46
CA ASP A 227 -16.12 16.37 -12.21
C ASP A 227 -16.21 15.09 -11.37
N LEU A 228 -15.15 14.74 -10.65
CA LEU A 228 -15.18 13.61 -9.70
C LEU A 228 -16.17 13.87 -8.56
N LEU A 229 -16.15 15.06 -7.97
CA LEU A 229 -17.05 15.43 -6.87
C LEU A 229 -18.53 15.43 -7.27
N SER A 230 -18.84 15.46 -8.56
CA SER A 230 -20.22 15.39 -9.07
C SER A 230 -20.80 13.96 -9.11
N GLU A 231 -19.97 12.92 -8.87
CA GLU A 231 -20.43 11.53 -8.85
C GLU A 231 -21.06 11.15 -7.49
N ASP A 232 -22.22 10.48 -7.50
CA ASP A 232 -23.01 10.13 -6.30
C ASP A 232 -22.27 9.31 -5.22
N ARG A 233 -21.12 8.71 -5.55
CA ARG A 233 -20.33 7.83 -4.65
C ARG A 233 -19.03 8.45 -4.16
N ILE A 234 -18.81 9.74 -4.43
CA ILE A 234 -17.59 10.45 -4.06
C ILE A 234 -17.91 11.42 -2.92
N GLY A 235 -17.40 11.10 -1.72
CA GLY A 235 -17.40 11.97 -0.56
C GLY A 235 -16.15 12.85 -0.51
N TYR A 236 -16.24 13.99 0.16
CA TYR A 236 -15.11 14.90 0.37
C TYR A 236 -15.08 15.39 1.82
N GLU A 237 -13.91 15.34 2.45
CA GLU A 237 -13.71 15.83 3.82
C GLU A 237 -12.36 16.55 3.97
N ILE A 238 -12.37 17.62 4.77
CA ILE A 238 -11.18 18.36 5.18
C ILE A 238 -10.94 18.10 6.67
N ALA A 239 -9.76 17.64 7.00
CA ALA A 239 -9.28 17.52 8.37
C ALA A 239 -8.16 18.53 8.65
N THR A 240 -7.97 18.87 9.92
CA THR A 240 -6.83 19.67 10.38
C THR A 240 -5.92 18.85 11.27
N SER A 241 -4.63 18.80 10.97
CA SER A 241 -3.67 18.06 11.79
C SER A 241 -2.25 18.62 11.66
N GLN A 242 -1.42 18.35 12.68
CA GLN A 242 0.03 18.56 12.62
C GLN A 242 0.76 17.37 12.00
N ASP A 243 0.18 16.17 12.11
CA ASP A 243 0.64 14.93 11.49
C ASP A 243 -0.39 14.48 10.45
N GLU A 244 -0.04 14.64 9.17
CA GLU A 244 -0.90 14.30 8.05
C GLU A 244 -1.18 12.79 7.99
N ALA A 245 -0.17 11.95 8.25
CA ALA A 245 -0.32 10.51 8.13
C ALA A 245 -1.21 9.93 9.23
N GLU A 246 -1.07 10.42 10.47
CA GLU A 246 -1.96 10.04 11.57
C GLU A 246 -3.41 10.45 11.27
N ALA A 247 -3.62 11.66 10.74
CA ALA A 247 -4.96 12.12 10.36
C ALA A 247 -5.58 11.27 9.25
N ILE A 248 -4.81 10.89 8.24
CA ILE A 248 -5.26 10.00 7.15
C ILE A 248 -5.65 8.62 7.72
N CYS A 249 -4.81 8.03 8.58
CA CYS A 249 -5.08 6.74 9.19
C CYS A 249 -6.34 6.77 10.08
N ASN A 250 -6.48 7.81 10.91
CA ASN A 250 -7.65 8.00 11.76
C ASN A 250 -8.90 8.29 10.94
N GLY A 251 -8.78 9.04 9.84
CA GLY A 251 -9.86 9.28 8.88
C GLY A 251 -10.36 7.98 8.27
N ALA A 252 -9.46 7.08 7.85
CA ALA A 252 -9.83 5.78 7.30
C ALA A 252 -10.60 4.92 8.33
N VAL A 253 -10.18 4.93 9.60
CA VAL A 253 -10.92 4.24 10.68
C VAL A 253 -12.29 4.88 10.92
N GLY A 254 -12.34 6.21 11.06
CA GLY A 254 -13.56 6.94 11.35
C GLY A 254 -14.63 6.77 10.26
N LYS A 255 -14.19 6.71 8.99
CA LYS A 255 -15.05 6.46 7.82
C LYS A 255 -15.26 4.98 7.51
N LYS A 256 -14.62 4.07 8.25
CA LYS A 256 -14.66 2.61 8.03
C LYS A 256 -14.29 2.26 6.58
N CYS A 257 -13.21 2.86 6.09
CA CYS A 257 -12.64 2.52 4.80
C CYS A 257 -11.94 1.17 4.88
N ASP A 258 -11.95 0.41 3.79
CA ASP A 258 -11.29 -0.90 3.67
C ASP A 258 -9.89 -0.77 3.05
N LEU A 259 -9.65 0.34 2.34
CA LEU A 259 -8.43 0.60 1.58
C LEU A 259 -8.07 2.08 1.66
N ILE A 260 -6.78 2.39 1.74
CA ILE A 260 -6.25 3.73 1.45
C ILE A 260 -5.58 3.65 0.09
N VAL A 261 -5.85 4.59 -0.81
CA VAL A 261 -5.09 4.74 -2.06
C VAL A 261 -4.35 6.05 -1.96
N ILE A 262 -3.03 6.04 -2.00
CA ILE A 262 -2.20 7.23 -1.84
C ILE A 262 -1.14 7.32 -2.94
N THR A 263 -0.92 8.51 -3.48
CA THR A 263 0.18 8.72 -4.42
C THR A 263 1.52 8.67 -3.71
N ARG A 264 2.48 8.03 -4.35
CA ARG A 264 3.86 7.92 -3.87
C ARG A 264 4.53 9.29 -3.66
N ARG A 265 4.09 10.31 -4.38
CA ARG A 265 4.57 11.69 -4.35
C ARG A 265 3.41 12.67 -4.26
N GLY A 266 3.72 13.87 -3.78
CA GLY A 266 2.81 14.99 -3.61
C GLY A 266 3.54 16.33 -3.69
N GLN A 267 2.86 17.43 -3.41
CA GLN A 267 3.44 18.76 -3.29
C GLN A 267 4.62 18.75 -2.29
N GLY A 268 5.76 19.32 -2.72
CA GLY A 268 6.96 19.47 -1.88
C GLY A 268 8.00 18.35 -1.98
N VAL A 269 7.79 17.33 -2.80
CA VAL A 269 8.85 16.35 -3.12
C VAL A 269 9.76 16.94 -4.20
N LEU A 270 11.03 17.22 -3.87
CA LEU A 270 12.03 17.66 -4.85
C LEU A 270 12.25 16.60 -5.94
N ASP A 271 12.47 17.04 -7.17
CA ASP A 271 12.91 16.17 -8.27
C ASP A 271 14.15 15.36 -7.84
N GLY A 272 14.03 14.03 -7.86
CA GLY A 272 15.09 13.11 -7.44
C GLY A 272 14.92 12.51 -6.04
N LEU A 273 13.95 12.95 -5.22
CA LEU A 273 13.58 12.27 -3.97
C LEU A 273 12.50 11.22 -4.23
N LEU A 274 12.79 9.98 -3.84
CA LEU A 274 12.09 8.80 -4.34
C LEU A 274 10.72 8.57 -3.66
N PHE A 275 10.47 9.05 -2.44
CA PHE A 275 9.27 8.67 -1.67
C PHE A 275 8.77 9.82 -0.78
N GLY A 276 7.49 10.20 -0.90
CA GLY A 276 6.88 11.24 -0.08
C GLY A 276 6.79 10.81 1.38
N ARG A 277 7.15 11.70 2.32
CA ARG A 277 7.15 11.40 3.76
C ARG A 277 5.76 10.97 4.27
N VAL A 278 4.70 11.59 3.76
CA VAL A 278 3.31 11.25 4.13
C VAL A 278 2.98 9.82 3.69
N ALA A 279 3.26 9.45 2.43
CA ALA A 279 3.04 8.09 1.93
C ALA A 279 3.82 7.03 2.73
N GLU A 280 5.08 7.32 3.10
CA GLU A 280 5.88 6.42 3.94
C GLU A 280 5.30 6.24 5.34
N ASN A 281 4.83 7.33 5.94
CA ASN A 281 4.24 7.30 7.25
C ASN A 281 2.89 6.59 7.23
N VAL A 282 2.04 6.84 6.22
CA VAL A 282 0.77 6.14 6.01
C VAL A 282 1.02 4.65 5.82
N ALA A 283 1.92 4.24 4.94
CA ALA A 283 2.24 2.83 4.76
C ALA A 283 2.67 2.15 6.07
N ARG A 284 3.38 2.87 6.95
CA ARG A 284 3.79 2.36 8.27
C ARG A 284 2.69 2.34 9.32
N LEU A 285 1.68 3.21 9.24
CA LEU A 285 0.68 3.45 10.29
C LEU A 285 -0.74 3.04 9.88
N ALA A 286 -0.98 2.73 8.60
CA ALA A 286 -2.30 2.45 8.07
C ALA A 286 -2.92 1.22 8.75
N PRO A 287 -4.14 1.34 9.31
CA PRO A 287 -4.86 0.23 9.94
C PRO A 287 -5.52 -0.69 8.91
N VAL A 288 -5.60 -0.23 7.67
CA VAL A 288 -6.13 -0.92 6.48
C VAL A 288 -5.03 -0.93 5.41
N PRO A 289 -5.08 -1.79 4.37
CA PRO A 289 -4.07 -1.81 3.32
C PRO A 289 -3.97 -0.43 2.62
N PRO A 290 -2.76 0.14 2.49
CA PRO A 290 -2.51 1.33 1.66
C PRO A 290 -1.80 1.02 0.33
#